data_AF-A0A9E5MY82-F1
#
_entry.id   AF-A0A9E5MY82-F1
#
_cell.length_a   1.000
_cell.length_b   1.000
_cell.length_c   1.000
_cell.angle_alpha   90.00
_cell.angle_beta   90.00
_cell.angle_gamma   90.00
#
_symmetry.space_group_name_H-M   'P 1'
#
loop_
_entity.id
_entity.type
_entity.pdbx_description
1 polymer ?
#
loop_
_entity_poly.entity_id
_entity_poly.type
_entity_poly.pdbx_seq_one_letter_code
_entity_poly.pdbx_strand_id
1 'polypeptide(L)'
;IWHQLLGNERTPVAQDSQFGSLLGPQFDDAEVCRFFDEVGAPYHHFDDEDQLCEFVSGLMAEEKVIGWMQGRMEFGPRALGGRSILGDARSRQMQSVMNLKIKFRESFRPFAPSVLEERVDEFFEMRPHEQSPYMLLVAPVQEAQRCEVNGADAQRKGIDKLKVIRSQVPAITHVDYSARVQTVDPTRHGRYYKLIKKFEEKTGCPAIINTSFNVRGEPIVCSPEHAYRCFMATNMDVLVVENCVLLKTEQPGAKEHEIDEYLAQFQLD
;
A
#
# COMPACT_ATOMS: atom_id res chain seq x y z
N ILE A 1 3.49 -13.29 -31.61
CA ILE A 1 2.90 -13.70 -32.91
C ILE A 1 2.59 -12.48 -33.78
N TRP A 2 1.64 -11.62 -33.42
CA TRP A 2 1.20 -10.49 -34.27
C TRP A 2 2.31 -9.52 -34.73
N HIS A 3 3.11 -8.97 -33.81
CA HIS A 3 4.19 -8.05 -34.18
C HIS A 3 5.51 -8.78 -34.50
N GLN A 4 5.90 -9.74 -33.65
CA GLN A 4 7.20 -10.39 -33.73
C GLN A 4 7.33 -11.48 -34.81
N LEU A 5 6.24 -12.18 -35.16
CA LEU A 5 6.28 -13.29 -36.13
C LEU A 5 5.58 -12.94 -37.44
N LEU A 6 4.49 -12.18 -37.38
CA LEU A 6 3.73 -11.75 -38.56
C LEU A 6 4.19 -10.38 -39.11
N GLY A 7 5.16 -9.72 -38.46
CA GLY A 7 5.77 -8.47 -38.95
C GLY A 7 4.85 -7.25 -38.95
N ASN A 8 3.67 -7.33 -38.31
CA ASN A 8 2.76 -6.20 -38.27
C ASN A 8 3.34 -5.06 -37.44
N GLU A 9 3.16 -3.83 -37.93
CA GLU A 9 3.60 -2.62 -37.25
C GLU A 9 2.93 -2.50 -35.88
N ARG A 10 3.72 -2.20 -34.85
CA ARG A 10 3.19 -1.81 -33.54
C ARG A 10 3.10 -0.30 -33.53
N THR A 11 1.87 0.21 -33.51
CA THR A 11 1.61 1.62 -33.21
C THR A 11 1.42 1.75 -31.69
N PRO A 12 2.43 2.18 -30.91
CA PRO A 12 2.25 2.40 -29.49
C PRO A 12 1.27 3.55 -29.29
N VAL A 13 0.20 3.33 -28.52
CA VAL A 13 -0.60 4.42 -27.98
C VAL A 13 0.26 5.10 -26.91
N ALA A 14 0.43 6.41 -26.97
CA ALA A 14 1.32 7.15 -26.06
C ALA A 14 0.85 7.15 -24.59
N GLN A 15 -0.38 6.71 -24.33
CA GLN A 15 -1.00 6.66 -23.01
C GLN A 15 -1.21 5.22 -22.53
N ASP A 16 -1.35 5.06 -21.21
CA ASP A 16 -1.72 3.81 -20.56
C ASP A 16 -3.12 3.34 -20.99
N SER A 17 -3.17 2.40 -21.94
CA SER A 17 -4.42 1.80 -22.42
C SER A 17 -5.07 0.82 -21.44
N GLN A 18 -4.38 0.44 -20.36
CA GLN A 18 -4.92 -0.41 -19.30
C GLN A 18 -5.51 0.39 -18.14
N PHE A 19 -5.41 1.73 -18.17
CA PHE A 19 -5.98 2.62 -17.16
C PHE A 19 -5.58 2.21 -15.72
N GLY A 20 -4.28 2.07 -15.45
CA GLY A 20 -3.77 1.59 -14.16
C GLY A 20 -4.08 0.13 -13.85
N SER A 21 -4.50 -0.64 -14.87
CA SER A 21 -5.04 -2.00 -14.73
C SER A 21 -6.32 -2.09 -13.89
N LEU A 22 -7.05 -1.00 -13.71
CA LEU A 22 -8.32 -0.95 -12.96
C LEU A 22 -9.48 -1.54 -13.77
N LEU A 23 -9.41 -2.86 -14.02
CA LEU A 23 -10.27 -3.61 -14.95
C LEU A 23 -11.27 -4.56 -14.25
N GLY A 24 -11.20 -4.66 -12.92
CA GLY A 24 -12.07 -5.51 -12.11
C GLY A 24 -13.39 -4.83 -11.70
N PRO A 25 -14.13 -5.47 -10.77
CA PRO A 25 -15.38 -4.93 -10.24
C PRO A 25 -15.15 -3.69 -9.36
N GLN A 26 -16.18 -2.87 -9.28
CA GLN A 26 -16.33 -1.75 -8.36
C GLN A 26 -17.65 -1.94 -7.62
N PHE A 27 -17.72 -1.41 -6.39
CA PHE A 27 -18.91 -1.41 -5.56
C PHE A 27 -19.31 0.05 -5.33
N ASP A 28 -20.60 0.33 -5.38
CA ASP A 28 -21.07 1.69 -5.09
C ASP A 28 -21.21 1.92 -3.58
N ASP A 29 -21.27 3.20 -3.21
CA ASP A 29 -21.30 3.62 -1.82
C ASP A 29 -22.55 3.12 -1.07
N ALA A 30 -23.68 3.01 -1.77
CA ALA A 30 -24.93 2.53 -1.20
C ALA A 30 -24.89 1.00 -0.94
N GLU A 31 -24.26 0.23 -1.83
CA GLU A 31 -23.97 -1.19 -1.64
C GLU A 31 -23.07 -1.41 -0.42
N VAL A 32 -22.04 -0.59 -0.27
CA VAL A 32 -21.09 -0.67 0.86
C VAL A 32 -21.78 -0.35 2.18
N CYS A 33 -22.55 0.76 2.26
CA CYS A 33 -23.28 1.13 3.47
C CYS A 33 -24.28 0.04 3.88
N ARG A 34 -25.09 -0.48 2.92
CA ARG A 34 -26.04 -1.56 3.20
C ARG A 34 -25.35 -2.79 3.78
N PHE A 35 -24.22 -3.19 3.22
CA PHE A 35 -23.46 -4.33 3.74
C PHE A 35 -23.02 -4.09 5.20
N PHE A 36 -22.47 -2.91 5.52
CA PHE A 36 -22.04 -2.62 6.89
C PHE A 36 -23.20 -2.53 7.88
N ASP A 37 -24.34 -1.99 7.47
CA ASP A 37 -25.57 -1.97 8.27
C ASP A 37 -26.06 -3.41 8.54
N GLU A 38 -26.06 -4.28 7.53
CA GLU A 38 -26.50 -5.68 7.63
C GLU A 38 -25.63 -6.51 8.59
N VAL A 39 -24.30 -6.30 8.58
CA VAL A 39 -23.39 -7.00 9.49
C VAL A 39 -23.22 -6.30 10.85
N GLY A 40 -23.86 -5.14 11.03
CA GLY A 40 -23.79 -4.35 12.26
C GLY A 40 -22.39 -3.80 12.57
N ALA A 41 -21.61 -3.48 11.53
CA ALA A 41 -20.27 -2.90 11.66
C ALA A 41 -20.37 -1.38 11.81
N PRO A 42 -19.91 -0.76 12.91
CA PRO A 42 -19.86 0.70 13.03
C PRO A 42 -18.91 1.31 12.00
N TYR A 43 -19.35 2.35 11.28
CA TYR A 43 -18.53 3.10 10.33
C TYR A 43 -18.80 4.60 10.41
N HIS A 44 -17.83 5.38 9.97
CA HIS A 44 -17.94 6.81 9.70
C HIS A 44 -18.04 7.00 8.19
N HIS A 45 -19.10 7.65 7.73
CA HIS A 45 -19.30 7.95 6.31
C HIS A 45 -18.89 9.39 5.98
N PHE A 46 -18.27 9.58 4.82
CA PHE A 46 -17.78 10.87 4.34
C PHE A 46 -18.38 11.21 2.97
N ASP A 47 -19.28 12.19 2.92
CA ASP A 47 -19.83 12.70 1.65
C ASP A 47 -18.79 13.45 0.79
N ASP A 48 -17.74 13.98 1.43
CA ASP A 48 -16.69 14.76 0.78
C ASP A 48 -15.37 13.97 0.71
N GLU A 49 -14.88 13.77 -0.51
CA GLU A 49 -13.66 13.02 -0.77
C GLU A 49 -12.42 13.68 -0.17
N ASP A 50 -12.36 15.01 -0.15
CA ASP A 50 -11.20 15.72 0.38
C ASP A 50 -11.13 15.59 1.91
N GLN A 51 -12.27 15.61 2.60
CA GLN A 51 -12.37 15.29 4.03
C GLN A 51 -11.98 13.84 4.34
N LEU A 52 -12.42 12.88 3.52
CA LEU A 52 -12.01 11.48 3.64
C LEU A 52 -10.49 11.35 3.52
N CYS A 53 -9.89 11.91 2.47
CA CYS A 53 -8.45 11.86 2.25
C CYS A 53 -7.67 12.58 3.37
N GLU A 54 -8.17 13.71 3.87
CA GLU A 54 -7.58 14.45 4.99
C GLU A 54 -7.57 13.62 6.29
N PHE A 55 -8.69 12.95 6.58
CA PHE A 55 -8.83 12.08 7.75
C PHE A 55 -7.92 10.85 7.66
N VAL A 56 -7.97 10.11 6.56
CA VAL A 56 -7.20 8.87 6.37
C VAL A 56 -5.70 9.15 6.29
N SER A 57 -5.28 10.24 5.66
CA SER A 57 -3.86 10.63 5.65
C SER A 57 -3.36 11.05 7.04
N GLY A 58 -4.23 11.63 7.89
CA GLY A 58 -3.95 11.87 9.30
C GLY A 58 -3.66 10.57 10.06
N LEU A 59 -4.57 9.59 9.97
CA LEU A 59 -4.38 8.27 10.58
C LEU A 59 -3.10 7.59 10.07
N MET A 60 -2.82 7.66 8.77
CA MET A 60 -1.60 7.10 8.21
C MET A 60 -0.33 7.78 8.76
N ALA A 61 -0.35 9.11 8.93
CA ALA A 61 0.76 9.86 9.52
C ALA A 61 0.96 9.55 11.02
N GLU A 62 -0.07 9.04 11.70
CA GLU A 62 -0.01 8.47 13.05
C GLU A 62 0.45 7.01 13.06
N GLU A 63 1.05 6.52 11.95
CA GLU A 63 1.51 5.16 11.76
C GLU A 63 0.40 4.08 11.89
N LYS A 64 -0.85 4.42 11.57
CA LYS A 64 -1.94 3.44 11.46
C LYS A 64 -1.83 2.62 10.17
N VAL A 65 -2.12 1.33 10.25
CA VAL A 65 -2.23 0.46 9.07
C VAL A 65 -3.64 0.57 8.48
N ILE A 66 -3.71 0.96 7.21
CA ILE A 66 -4.98 1.22 6.53
C ILE A 66 -5.25 0.14 5.49
N GLY A 67 -6.35 -0.59 5.62
CA GLY A 67 -6.94 -1.36 4.52
C GLY A 67 -7.69 -0.40 3.62
N TRP A 68 -7.36 -0.39 2.34
CA TRP A 68 -7.84 0.60 1.39
C TRP A 68 -8.50 -0.11 0.19
N MET A 69 -9.81 0.06 0.09
CA MET A 69 -10.62 -0.44 -1.01
C MET A 69 -11.40 0.71 -1.64
N GLN A 70 -11.12 0.99 -2.92
CA GLN A 70 -11.84 2.01 -3.68
C GLN A 70 -11.95 1.62 -5.16
N GLY A 71 -12.96 2.16 -5.83
CA GLY A 71 -13.14 2.07 -7.26
C GLY A 71 -13.02 0.65 -7.80
N ARG A 72 -12.61 0.56 -9.06
CA ARG A 72 -12.40 -0.72 -9.75
C ARG A 72 -11.16 -1.43 -9.21
N MET A 73 -11.29 -2.73 -9.00
CA MET A 73 -10.17 -3.60 -8.63
C MET A 73 -9.13 -3.68 -9.76
N GLU A 74 -7.86 -3.76 -9.37
CA GLU A 74 -6.73 -3.98 -10.26
C GLU A 74 -6.71 -5.39 -10.83
N PHE A 75 -6.36 -5.54 -12.11
CA PHE A 75 -6.03 -6.81 -12.72
C PHE A 75 -4.54 -7.12 -12.55
N GLY A 76 -4.24 -8.31 -12.06
CA GLY A 76 -2.89 -8.82 -11.89
C GLY A 76 -2.49 -9.03 -10.42
N PRO A 77 -1.21 -9.37 -10.17
CA PRO A 77 -0.75 -9.80 -8.84
C PRO A 77 -0.35 -8.64 -7.91
N ARG A 78 -0.52 -7.39 -8.35
CA ARG A 78 -0.12 -6.19 -7.60
C ARG A 78 -1.36 -5.38 -7.26
N ALA A 79 -1.45 -4.95 -6.00
CA ALA A 79 -2.31 -3.83 -5.67
C ALA A 79 -1.60 -2.54 -6.06
N LEU A 80 -2.35 -1.64 -6.70
CA LEU A 80 -1.91 -0.37 -7.28
C LEU A 80 -2.78 0.79 -6.78
N GLY A 81 -3.44 0.64 -5.62
CA GLY A 81 -4.24 1.69 -4.96
C GLY A 81 -5.76 1.49 -5.02
N GLY A 82 -6.23 0.39 -5.59
CA GLY A 82 -7.63 -0.03 -5.59
C GLY A 82 -7.96 -1.04 -4.48
N ARG A 83 -7.08 -2.03 -4.23
CA ARG A 83 -7.21 -3.04 -3.16
C ARG A 83 -5.89 -3.19 -2.42
N SER A 84 -5.55 -2.19 -1.62
CA SER A 84 -4.23 -2.03 -1.00
C SER A 84 -4.27 -2.08 0.52
N ILE A 85 -3.14 -2.42 1.13
CA ILE A 85 -2.85 -2.08 2.52
C ILE A 85 -1.76 -1.02 2.50
N LEU A 86 -2.07 0.10 3.13
CA LEU A 86 -1.25 1.30 3.15
C LEU A 86 -0.62 1.50 4.53
N GLY A 87 0.51 2.19 4.53
CA GLY A 87 1.21 2.56 5.76
C GLY A 87 2.26 3.64 5.52
N ASP A 88 2.75 4.23 6.61
CA ASP A 88 3.76 5.28 6.56
C ASP A 88 5.14 4.73 6.12
N ALA A 89 5.66 5.23 4.99
CA ALA A 89 6.97 4.82 4.48
C ALA A 89 8.14 5.30 5.35
N ARG A 90 7.95 6.38 6.11
CA ARG A 90 8.95 7.00 7.00
C ARG A 90 9.16 6.20 8.28
N SER A 91 8.15 5.42 8.66
CA SER A 91 8.16 4.68 9.92
C SER A 91 9.30 3.67 9.99
N ARG A 92 9.99 3.65 11.12
CA ARG A 92 11.09 2.71 11.40
C ARG A 92 10.58 1.31 11.73
N GLN A 93 9.28 1.16 12.04
CA GLN A 93 8.68 -0.08 12.53
C GLN A 93 7.59 -0.63 11.63
N MET A 94 6.99 0.19 10.74
CA MET A 94 5.85 -0.20 9.91
C MET A 94 6.09 -1.44 9.06
N GLN A 95 7.30 -1.63 8.52
CA GLN A 95 7.64 -2.87 7.80
C GLN A 95 7.44 -4.12 8.68
N SER A 96 8.01 -4.11 9.89
CA SER A 96 7.88 -5.22 10.84
C SER A 96 6.43 -5.38 11.31
N VAL A 97 5.76 -4.28 11.63
CA VAL A 97 4.36 -4.25 12.07
C VAL A 97 3.46 -4.88 11.00
N MET A 98 3.52 -4.41 9.76
CA MET A 98 2.68 -4.95 8.68
C MET A 98 3.02 -6.41 8.36
N ASN A 99 4.29 -6.80 8.35
CA ASN A 99 4.67 -8.19 8.09
C ASN A 99 4.15 -9.15 9.17
N LEU A 100 4.27 -8.79 10.44
CA LEU A 100 3.90 -9.66 11.57
C LEU A 100 2.41 -9.60 11.92
N LYS A 101 1.85 -8.39 12.02
CA LYS A 101 0.48 -8.16 12.53
C LYS A 101 -0.61 -8.33 11.48
N ILE A 102 -0.25 -8.21 10.20
CA ILE A 102 -1.22 -8.13 9.09
C ILE A 102 -0.97 -9.24 8.08
N LYS A 103 0.28 -9.38 7.62
CA LYS A 103 0.64 -10.34 6.59
C LYS A 103 0.98 -11.72 7.12
N PHE A 104 1.24 -11.83 8.41
CA PHE A 104 1.65 -13.07 9.08
C PHE A 104 2.77 -13.79 8.32
N ARG A 105 3.79 -13.01 7.95
CA ARG A 105 4.96 -13.47 7.22
C ARG A 105 6.23 -12.91 7.84
N GLU A 106 7.36 -13.37 7.32
CA GLU A 106 8.67 -13.01 7.85
C GLU A 106 8.85 -11.48 7.88
N SER A 107 9.29 -10.96 9.02
CA SER A 107 9.33 -9.52 9.32
C SER A 107 10.16 -8.69 8.34
N PHE A 108 11.04 -9.34 7.58
CA PHE A 108 12.01 -8.73 6.70
C PHE A 108 11.58 -8.55 5.25
N ARG A 109 10.42 -9.09 4.84
CA ARG A 109 10.01 -8.95 3.44
C ARG A 109 9.75 -7.47 3.13
N PRO A 110 10.43 -6.90 2.13
CA PRO A 110 10.27 -5.49 1.84
C PRO A 110 8.87 -5.21 1.27
N PHE A 111 8.41 -3.99 1.48
CA PHE A 111 7.23 -3.44 0.81
C PHE A 111 7.63 -2.49 -0.31
N ALA A 112 6.68 -2.23 -1.20
CA ALA A 112 6.89 -1.36 -2.33
C ALA A 112 6.33 0.05 -2.03
N PRO A 113 6.99 1.11 -2.51
CA PRO A 113 6.45 2.46 -2.43
C PRO A 113 5.43 2.74 -3.54
N SER A 114 4.36 3.44 -3.18
CA SER A 114 3.62 4.30 -4.10
C SER A 114 4.07 5.75 -3.87
N VAL A 115 4.47 6.46 -4.92
CA VAL A 115 5.02 7.82 -4.87
C VAL A 115 4.35 8.72 -5.89
N LEU A 116 4.16 10.00 -5.56
CA LEU A 116 3.68 11.00 -6.53
C LEU A 116 4.63 11.10 -7.73
N GLU A 117 4.09 11.03 -8.95
CA GLU A 117 4.85 11.05 -10.20
C GLU A 117 5.74 12.28 -10.32
N GLU A 118 5.25 13.45 -9.90
CA GLU A 118 5.98 14.72 -9.94
C GLU A 118 7.10 14.87 -8.90
N ARG A 119 7.23 13.91 -7.98
CA ARG A 119 8.27 13.88 -6.93
C ARG A 119 9.18 12.64 -7.03
N VAL A 120 9.04 11.83 -8.09
CA VAL A 120 9.67 10.51 -8.17
C VAL A 120 11.20 10.59 -8.16
N ASP A 121 11.78 11.56 -8.87
CA ASP A 121 13.21 11.72 -9.07
C ASP A 121 13.93 12.31 -7.85
N GLU A 122 13.22 12.83 -6.85
CA GLU A 122 13.85 13.29 -5.60
C GLU A 122 13.95 12.16 -4.56
N PHE A 123 13.19 11.07 -4.75
CA PHE A 123 13.20 9.92 -3.86
C PHE A 123 13.85 8.68 -4.46
N PHE A 124 13.80 8.51 -5.77
CA PHE A 124 14.37 7.37 -6.49
C PHE A 124 15.25 7.84 -7.65
N GLU A 125 16.29 7.08 -7.97
CA GLU A 125 17.18 7.32 -9.12
C GLU A 125 16.41 7.02 -10.43
N MET A 126 15.45 7.89 -10.74
CA MET A 126 14.58 7.89 -11.91
C MET A 126 14.62 9.30 -12.54
N ARG A 127 14.21 9.43 -13.80
CA ARG A 127 14.14 10.75 -14.46
C ARG A 127 12.93 11.54 -13.94
N PRO A 128 12.96 12.88 -14.02
CA PRO A 128 11.80 13.70 -13.69
C PRO A 128 10.54 13.22 -14.43
N HIS A 129 9.46 12.99 -13.67
CA HIS A 129 8.17 12.45 -14.16
C HIS A 129 8.27 11.09 -14.89
N GLU A 130 9.31 10.30 -14.66
CA GLU A 130 9.40 8.95 -15.24
C GLU A 130 8.33 8.04 -14.65
N GLN A 131 7.54 7.41 -15.52
CA GLN A 131 6.39 6.62 -15.10
C GLN A 131 6.75 5.15 -14.82
N SER A 132 6.31 4.66 -13.66
CA SER A 132 6.27 3.23 -13.31
C SER A 132 4.92 2.90 -12.64
N PRO A 133 3.79 2.92 -13.38
CA PRO A 133 2.45 2.80 -12.78
C PRO A 133 2.11 1.42 -12.23
N TYR A 134 2.83 0.37 -12.65
CA TYR A 134 2.46 -1.02 -12.35
C TYR A 134 3.35 -1.69 -11.30
N MET A 135 4.23 -0.93 -10.64
CA MET A 135 5.12 -1.47 -9.60
C MET A 135 6.01 -2.62 -10.15
N LEU A 136 6.57 -2.43 -11.35
CA LEU A 136 7.41 -3.41 -12.05
C LEU A 136 8.88 -3.00 -12.14
N LEU A 137 9.18 -1.71 -12.00
CA LEU A 137 10.54 -1.18 -12.06
C LEU A 137 11.15 -1.13 -10.65
N VAL A 138 12.41 -1.55 -10.54
CA VAL A 138 13.22 -1.38 -9.33
C VAL A 138 14.17 -0.22 -9.58
N ALA A 139 14.19 0.74 -8.67
CA ALA A 139 15.09 1.88 -8.70
C ALA A 139 15.82 1.98 -7.35
N PRO A 140 17.09 2.39 -7.35
CA PRO A 140 17.76 2.82 -6.12
C PRO A 140 17.04 4.04 -5.51
N VAL A 141 17.01 4.12 -4.19
CA VAL A 141 16.62 5.32 -3.44
C VAL A 141 17.69 6.40 -3.66
N GLN A 142 17.28 7.64 -3.92
CA GLN A 142 18.20 8.76 -4.15
C GLN A 142 19.21 8.92 -3.01
N GLU A 143 20.45 9.27 -3.33
CA GLU A 143 21.52 9.45 -2.34
C GLU A 143 21.14 10.47 -1.27
N ALA A 144 20.48 11.57 -1.66
CA ALA A 144 19.99 12.61 -0.75
C ALA A 144 18.94 12.11 0.26
N GLN A 145 18.26 10.99 -0.03
CA GLN A 145 17.32 10.36 0.89
C GLN A 145 17.95 9.27 1.75
N ARG A 146 19.20 8.88 1.49
CA ARG A 146 19.90 7.84 2.26
C ARG A 146 20.41 8.43 3.58
N CYS A 147 20.49 7.57 4.59
CA CYS A 147 21.12 7.88 5.86
C CYS A 147 22.47 7.18 5.92
N GLU A 148 23.48 7.85 6.49
CA GLU A 148 24.75 7.19 6.77
C GLU A 148 24.56 6.05 7.77
N VAL A 149 25.19 4.91 7.46
CA VAL A 149 25.21 3.74 8.34
C VAL A 149 26.55 3.67 9.05
N ASN A 150 26.56 4.03 10.33
CA ASN A 150 27.78 4.17 11.13
C ASN A 150 27.74 3.29 12.40
N GLY A 151 28.89 3.14 13.06
CA GLY A 151 29.01 2.50 14.38
C GLY A 151 28.53 1.04 14.43
N ALA A 152 27.72 0.72 15.44
CA ALA A 152 27.19 -0.63 15.64
C ALA A 152 26.32 -1.12 14.46
N ASP A 153 25.63 -0.21 13.78
CA ASP A 153 24.77 -0.54 12.63
C ASP A 153 25.58 -0.97 11.41
N ALA A 154 26.77 -0.40 11.20
CA ALA A 154 27.69 -0.81 10.14
C ALA A 154 28.26 -2.23 10.36
N GLN A 155 28.30 -2.68 11.62
CA GLN A 155 28.82 -4.00 11.99
C GLN A 155 27.75 -5.10 11.95
N ARG A 156 26.46 -4.76 11.78
CA ARG A 156 25.38 -5.76 11.73
C ARG A 156 25.53 -6.70 10.53
N LYS A 157 25.29 -7.99 10.76
CA LYS A 157 25.42 -9.06 9.75
C LYS A 157 24.12 -9.85 9.63
N GLY A 158 23.98 -10.55 8.50
CA GLY A 158 22.81 -11.40 8.24
C GLY A 158 21.50 -10.64 8.38
N ILE A 159 20.54 -11.25 9.09
CA ILE A 159 19.19 -10.73 9.25
C ILE A 159 19.15 -9.42 10.08
N ASP A 160 20.14 -9.16 10.93
CA ASP A 160 20.19 -7.95 11.75
C ASP A 160 20.41 -6.68 10.93
N LYS A 161 20.89 -6.80 9.69
CA LYS A 161 20.97 -5.68 8.76
C LYS A 161 19.60 -5.04 8.52
N LEU A 162 18.51 -5.79 8.61
CA LEU A 162 17.15 -5.28 8.33
C LEU A 162 16.66 -4.27 9.37
N LYS A 163 17.26 -4.26 10.56
CA LYS A 163 16.95 -3.31 11.63
C LYS A 163 17.65 -1.95 11.47
N VAL A 164 18.55 -1.81 10.49
CA VAL A 164 19.30 -0.57 10.26
C VAL A 164 18.47 0.38 9.42
N ILE A 165 18.38 1.62 9.88
CA ILE A 165 17.71 2.71 9.18
C ILE A 165 18.69 3.28 8.16
N ARG A 166 18.35 3.17 6.87
CA ARG A 166 19.22 3.48 5.74
C ARG A 166 18.74 4.64 4.89
N SER A 167 17.56 5.17 5.17
CA SER A 167 16.95 6.26 4.42
C SER A 167 15.88 6.97 5.24
N GLN A 168 15.39 8.09 4.72
CA GLN A 168 14.22 8.80 5.24
C GLN A 168 12.91 8.00 5.10
N VAL A 169 12.91 6.96 4.26
CA VAL A 169 11.77 6.07 3.98
C VAL A 169 12.14 4.60 4.24
N PRO A 170 12.52 4.25 5.48
CA PRO A 170 13.13 2.96 5.78
C PRO A 170 12.17 1.78 5.57
N ALA A 171 10.85 1.97 5.67
CA ALA A 171 9.90 0.85 5.56
C ALA A 171 9.81 0.25 4.14
N ILE A 172 10.18 1.03 3.12
CA ILE A 172 10.17 0.65 1.69
C ILE A 172 11.58 0.49 1.09
N THR A 173 12.63 0.72 1.87
CA THR A 173 14.02 0.68 1.40
C THR A 173 14.64 -0.68 1.68
N HIS A 174 15.15 -1.34 0.63
CA HIS A 174 15.85 -2.61 0.76
C HIS A 174 17.25 -2.43 1.36
N VAL A 175 17.88 -3.53 1.78
CA VAL A 175 19.26 -3.53 2.34
C VAL A 175 20.30 -3.00 1.34
N ASP A 176 20.05 -3.15 0.04
CA ASP A 176 20.85 -2.65 -1.07
C ASP A 176 20.43 -1.24 -1.55
N TYR A 177 19.61 -0.53 -0.76
CA TYR A 177 19.04 0.77 -1.08
C TYR A 177 18.07 0.80 -2.27
N SER A 178 17.62 -0.34 -2.77
CA SER A 178 16.60 -0.39 -3.84
C SER A 178 15.16 -0.35 -3.31
N ALA A 179 14.23 0.00 -4.18
CA ALA A 179 12.79 -0.13 -3.97
C ALA A 179 12.07 -0.40 -5.30
N ARG A 180 10.93 -1.11 -5.27
CA ARG A 180 10.12 -1.38 -6.47
C ARG A 180 9.00 -0.36 -6.59
N VAL A 181 9.20 0.65 -7.44
CA VAL A 181 8.42 1.90 -7.41
C VAL A 181 7.12 1.78 -8.19
N GLN A 182 6.02 2.23 -7.57
CA GLN A 182 4.79 2.63 -8.25
C GLN A 182 4.69 4.16 -8.31
N THR A 183 4.61 4.75 -9.50
CA THR A 183 4.29 6.17 -9.65
C THR A 183 2.80 6.41 -9.72
N VAL A 184 2.34 7.46 -9.05
CA VAL A 184 0.93 7.82 -8.89
C VAL A 184 0.69 9.23 -9.43
N ASP A 185 -0.30 9.37 -10.30
CA ASP A 185 -0.67 10.61 -10.98
C ASP A 185 -2.19 10.83 -10.90
N PRO A 186 -2.67 12.08 -11.05
CA PRO A 186 -4.09 12.39 -10.92
C PRO A 186 -4.96 11.75 -12.01
N THR A 187 -4.43 11.47 -13.20
CA THR A 187 -5.21 10.97 -14.34
C THR A 187 -5.60 9.51 -14.16
N ARG A 188 -4.65 8.65 -13.78
CA ARG A 188 -4.93 7.22 -13.59
C ARG A 188 -5.49 6.91 -12.21
N HIS A 189 -5.08 7.65 -11.17
CA HIS A 189 -5.27 7.21 -9.79
C HIS A 189 -6.24 8.06 -8.96
N GLY A 190 -6.67 9.24 -9.44
CA GLY A 190 -7.74 10.06 -8.85
C GLY A 190 -7.62 10.24 -7.33
N ARG A 191 -8.56 9.66 -6.57
CA ARG A 191 -8.58 9.68 -5.09
C ARG A 191 -7.30 9.12 -4.45
N TYR A 192 -6.65 8.12 -5.02
CA TYR A 192 -5.40 7.59 -4.47
C TYR A 192 -4.25 8.60 -4.57
N TYR A 193 -4.19 9.36 -5.69
CA TYR A 193 -3.27 10.49 -5.82
C TYR A 193 -3.57 11.54 -4.75
N LYS A 194 -4.85 11.92 -4.57
CA LYS A 194 -5.24 12.89 -3.53
C LYS A 194 -4.86 12.44 -2.12
N LEU A 195 -5.08 11.18 -1.76
CA LEU A 195 -4.70 10.63 -0.46
C LEU A 195 -3.20 10.81 -0.20
N ILE A 196 -2.36 10.45 -1.18
CA ILE A 196 -0.90 10.58 -1.06
C ILE A 196 -0.51 12.06 -1.03
N LYS A 197 -1.21 12.92 -1.77
CA LYS A 197 -0.97 14.37 -1.74
C LYS A 197 -1.26 14.97 -0.37
N LYS A 198 -2.38 14.59 0.26
CA LYS A 198 -2.71 14.98 1.65
C LYS A 198 -1.69 14.46 2.66
N PHE A 199 -1.22 13.24 2.47
CA PHE A 199 -0.13 12.71 3.27
C PHE A 199 1.16 13.53 3.08
N GLU A 200 1.54 13.88 1.85
CA GLU A 200 2.70 14.75 1.56
C GLU A 200 2.55 16.12 2.23
N GLU A 201 1.39 16.78 2.10
CA GLU A 201 1.11 18.09 2.72
C GLU A 201 1.33 18.08 4.24
N LYS A 202 0.99 16.96 4.90
CA LYS A 202 1.17 16.79 6.35
C LYS A 202 2.58 16.42 6.77
N THR A 203 3.31 15.69 5.92
CA THR A 203 4.51 14.95 6.33
C THR A 203 5.79 15.38 5.63
N GLY A 204 5.67 16.09 4.52
CA GLY A 204 6.74 16.37 3.56
C GLY A 204 7.18 15.15 2.73
N CYS A 205 6.56 13.98 2.91
CA CYS A 205 6.92 12.74 2.23
C CYS A 205 5.89 12.39 1.14
N PRO A 206 6.29 12.32 -0.14
CA PRO A 206 5.38 12.03 -1.26
C PRO A 206 5.18 10.54 -1.50
N ALA A 207 5.70 9.68 -0.61
CA ALA A 207 5.70 8.24 -0.75
C ALA A 207 5.06 7.54 0.46
N ILE A 208 4.27 6.51 0.18
CA ILE A 208 3.63 5.64 1.17
C ILE A 208 3.96 4.18 0.87
N ILE A 209 3.78 3.29 1.85
CA ILE A 209 3.80 1.85 1.63
C ILE A 209 2.55 1.45 0.86
N ASN A 210 2.70 0.60 -0.14
CA ASN A 210 1.61 -0.13 -0.76
C ASN A 210 1.93 -1.62 -0.82
N THR A 211 1.00 -2.43 -0.34
CA THR A 211 1.01 -3.88 -0.49
C THR A 211 -0.38 -4.41 -0.81
N SER A 212 -0.46 -5.66 -1.31
CA SER A 212 -1.72 -6.30 -1.67
C SER A 212 -2.70 -6.32 -0.50
N PHE A 213 -4.00 -6.12 -0.70
CA PHE A 213 -4.96 -6.30 0.38
C PHE A 213 -5.39 -7.76 0.50
N ASN A 214 -4.64 -8.51 1.32
CA ASN A 214 -4.85 -9.91 1.63
C ASN A 214 -4.00 -10.35 2.84
N VAL A 215 -4.25 -11.54 3.36
CA VAL A 215 -3.35 -12.28 4.26
C VAL A 215 -2.57 -13.36 3.49
N ARG A 216 -1.57 -13.98 4.12
CA ARG A 216 -0.80 -15.08 3.50
C ARG A 216 -1.75 -16.21 3.10
N GLY A 217 -1.64 -16.67 1.86
CA GLY A 217 -2.45 -17.79 1.33
C GLY A 217 -3.78 -17.39 0.71
N GLU A 218 -4.23 -16.14 0.87
CA GLU A 218 -5.48 -15.64 0.26
C GLU A 218 -5.22 -14.74 -0.97
N PRO A 219 -6.16 -14.71 -1.94
CA PRO A 219 -6.12 -13.73 -3.03
C PRO A 219 -6.36 -12.31 -2.52
N ILE A 220 -6.10 -11.31 -3.37
CA ILE A 220 -6.47 -9.91 -3.11
C ILE A 220 -8.00 -9.83 -2.89
N VAL A 221 -8.42 -9.09 -1.86
CA VAL A 221 -9.84 -8.88 -1.56
C VAL A 221 -10.55 -8.27 -2.76
N CYS A 222 -11.77 -8.74 -3.02
CA CYS A 222 -12.55 -8.35 -4.18
C CYS A 222 -13.74 -7.48 -3.76
N SER A 223 -14.57 -8.01 -2.85
CA SER A 223 -15.81 -7.39 -2.34
C SER A 223 -15.63 -6.71 -0.96
N PRO A 224 -16.58 -5.84 -0.56
CA PRO A 224 -16.62 -5.26 0.79
C PRO A 224 -16.62 -6.34 1.88
N GLU A 225 -17.32 -7.46 1.67
CA GLU A 225 -17.30 -8.61 2.57
C GLU A 225 -15.90 -9.21 2.74
N HIS A 226 -15.16 -9.39 1.64
CA HIS A 226 -13.78 -9.89 1.71
C HIS A 226 -12.87 -8.91 2.46
N ALA A 227 -13.02 -7.61 2.21
CA ALA A 227 -12.25 -6.57 2.89
C ALA A 227 -12.56 -6.53 4.39
N TYR A 228 -13.83 -6.58 4.77
CA TYR A 228 -14.28 -6.61 6.16
C TYR A 228 -13.83 -7.87 6.90
N ARG A 229 -13.95 -9.05 6.29
CA ARG A 229 -13.45 -10.31 6.86
C ARG A 229 -11.95 -10.24 7.12
N CYS A 230 -11.17 -9.74 6.15
CA CYS A 230 -9.72 -9.55 6.30
C CYS A 230 -9.39 -8.54 7.39
N PHE A 231 -10.08 -7.41 7.43
CA PHE A 231 -9.94 -6.40 8.47
C PHE A 231 -10.23 -6.97 9.86
N MET A 232 -11.31 -7.71 10.04
CA MET A 232 -11.68 -8.32 11.33
C MET A 232 -10.72 -9.44 11.76
N ALA A 233 -10.18 -10.20 10.81
CA ALA A 233 -9.23 -11.29 11.05
C ALA A 233 -7.77 -10.84 11.25
N THR A 234 -7.45 -9.56 11.06
CA THR A 234 -6.09 -9.02 11.21
C THR A 234 -6.05 -7.93 12.28
N ASN A 235 -4.85 -7.50 12.67
CA ASN A 235 -4.63 -6.38 13.58
C ASN A 235 -4.49 -5.04 12.82
N MET A 236 -5.22 -4.90 11.70
CA MET A 236 -5.28 -3.67 10.94
C MET A 236 -6.05 -2.61 11.73
N ASP A 237 -5.58 -1.36 11.74
CA ASP A 237 -6.16 -0.29 12.56
C ASP A 237 -7.44 0.28 11.93
N VAL A 238 -7.46 0.40 10.61
CA VAL A 238 -8.50 1.10 9.86
C VAL A 238 -8.85 0.32 8.60
N LEU A 239 -10.13 0.24 8.27
CA LEU A 239 -10.61 -0.18 6.96
C LEU A 239 -11.34 0.98 6.30
N VAL A 240 -10.94 1.30 5.08
CA VAL A 240 -11.65 2.22 4.18
C VAL A 240 -12.21 1.41 3.03
N VAL A 241 -13.53 1.47 2.84
CA VAL A 241 -14.23 0.92 1.67
C VAL A 241 -15.09 2.04 1.08
N GLU A 242 -14.74 2.49 -0.11
CA GLU A 242 -15.32 3.69 -0.72
C GLU A 242 -15.30 4.88 0.25
N ASN A 243 -16.46 5.40 0.65
CA ASN A 243 -16.57 6.57 1.53
C ASN A 243 -16.77 6.20 3.01
N CYS A 244 -16.74 4.91 3.33
CA CYS A 244 -16.90 4.40 4.69
C CYS A 244 -15.54 4.11 5.33
N VAL A 245 -15.34 4.62 6.54
CA VAL A 245 -14.17 4.38 7.36
C VAL A 245 -14.56 3.64 8.63
N LEU A 246 -13.98 2.47 8.85
CA LEU A 246 -14.18 1.64 10.03
C LEU A 246 -12.91 1.68 10.87
N LEU A 247 -13.05 2.07 12.14
CA LEU A 247 -11.95 2.01 13.10
C LEU A 247 -12.02 0.70 13.86
N LYS A 248 -10.88 -0.01 13.95
CA LYS A 248 -10.79 -1.32 14.61
C LYS A 248 -11.24 -1.26 16.07
N THR A 249 -10.94 -0.15 16.74
CA THR A 249 -11.28 0.14 18.14
C THR A 249 -12.78 0.29 18.39
N GLU A 250 -13.57 0.52 17.34
CA GLU A 250 -15.03 0.70 17.43
C GLU A 250 -15.79 -0.58 17.06
N GLN A 251 -15.11 -1.59 16.50
CA GLN A 251 -15.78 -2.79 16.00
C GLN A 251 -16.19 -3.74 17.13
N PRO A 252 -17.45 -4.22 17.13
CA PRO A 252 -17.90 -5.20 18.09
C PRO A 252 -17.18 -6.53 17.90
N GLY A 253 -16.70 -7.13 18.99
CA GLY A 253 -16.04 -8.43 18.96
C GLY A 253 -14.65 -8.43 18.29
N ALA A 254 -14.07 -7.27 18.00
CA ALA A 254 -12.68 -7.17 17.58
C ALA A 254 -11.77 -7.70 18.69
N LYS A 255 -11.10 -8.82 18.42
CA LYS A 255 -10.04 -9.35 19.26
C LYS A 255 -8.71 -8.87 18.71
N GLU A 256 -7.80 -8.48 19.59
CA GLU A 256 -6.40 -8.38 19.23
C GLU A 256 -5.88 -9.80 19.06
N HIS A 257 -5.46 -10.16 17.85
CA HIS A 257 -4.96 -11.50 17.57
C HIS A 257 -3.52 -11.58 18.07
N GLU A 258 -3.27 -12.44 19.05
CA GLU A 258 -1.90 -12.76 19.46
C GLU A 258 -1.23 -13.52 18.31
N ILE A 259 -0.17 -12.90 17.78
CA ILE A 259 0.54 -13.32 16.57
C ILE A 259 1.04 -14.77 16.69
N ASP A 260 1.36 -15.20 17.91
CA ASP A 260 1.91 -16.53 18.19
C ASP A 260 0.87 -17.64 17.99
N GLU A 261 -0.41 -17.43 18.31
CA GLU A 261 -1.48 -18.42 18.09
C GLU A 261 -1.84 -18.58 16.62
N TYR A 262 -1.78 -17.50 15.84
CA TYR A 262 -2.01 -17.53 14.39
C TYR A 262 -0.81 -18.17 13.67
N LEU A 263 0.43 -17.74 13.97
CA LEU A 263 1.63 -18.33 13.38
C LEU A 263 1.79 -19.82 13.72
N ALA A 264 1.36 -20.26 14.91
CA ALA A 264 1.36 -21.68 15.29
C ALA A 264 0.48 -22.58 14.41
N GLN A 265 -0.49 -22.01 13.67
CA GLN A 265 -1.36 -22.75 12.75
C GLN A 265 -0.74 -22.95 11.36
N PHE A 266 0.35 -22.24 11.03
CA PHE A 266 1.00 -22.30 9.73
C PHE A 266 2.43 -22.81 9.89
N GLN A 267 2.77 -23.89 9.18
CA GLN A 267 4.18 -24.31 9.11
C GLN A 267 5.00 -23.17 8.49
N LEU A 268 6.00 -22.70 9.23
CA LEU A 268 7.06 -21.86 8.70
C LEU A 268 7.85 -22.74 7.73
N ASP A 269 7.84 -22.38 6.44
CA ASP A 269 8.69 -22.99 5.41
C ASP A 269 10.19 -22.74 5.70
#